data_AF-A0A2S9FKN6-F1
#
_entry.id   AF-A0A2S9FKN6-F1
#
_cell.length_a   1.000
_cell.length_b   1.000
_cell.length_c   1.000
_cell.angle_alpha   90.00
_cell.angle_beta   90.00
_cell.angle_gamma   90.00
#
_symmetry.space_group_name_H-M   'P 1'
#
loop_
_entity.id
_entity.type
_entity.pdbx_description
1 polymer ?
#
loop_
_entity_poly.entity_id
_entity_poly.type
_entity_poly.pdbx_seq_one_letter_code
_entity_poly.pdbx_strand_id
1 'polypeptide(L)'
;MVFSDLQVIGQVGTTIGIGLLFDTLIVRAFLTPAIAALLGRWFWWPMIVRPRPASRMSPPTEPRSLVRPTLSTDEHSDDAVTVSFVRPSV
;
A
#
# COMPACT_ATOMS: atom_id res chain seq x y z
N MET A 1 -37.42 -54.94 -7.80
CA MET A 1 -35.99 -54.84 -7.43
C MET A 1 -35.33 -53.59 -8.02
N VAL A 2 -35.56 -53.24 -9.29
CA VAL A 2 -34.94 -52.05 -9.94
C VAL A 2 -35.19 -50.71 -9.21
N PHE A 3 -36.39 -50.50 -8.66
CA PHE A 3 -36.71 -49.26 -7.93
C PHE A 3 -35.88 -49.06 -6.65
N SER A 4 -35.51 -50.14 -5.98
CA SER A 4 -34.69 -50.09 -4.76
C SER A 4 -33.26 -49.67 -5.09
N ASP A 5 -32.68 -50.17 -6.18
CA ASP A 5 -31.35 -49.76 -6.66
C ASP A 5 -31.31 -48.27 -7.04
N LEU A 6 -32.36 -47.77 -7.69
CA LEU A 6 -32.44 -46.34 -8.05
C LEU A 6 -32.50 -45.45 -6.81
N GLN A 7 -33.20 -45.88 -5.76
CA GLN A 7 -33.30 -45.14 -4.50
C GLN A 7 -31.98 -45.18 -3.71
N VAL A 8 -31.26 -46.30 -3.74
CA VAL A 8 -29.93 -46.45 -3.14
C VAL A 8 -28.90 -45.55 -3.84
N ILE A 9 -28.89 -45.53 -5.17
CA ILE A 9 -28.02 -44.63 -5.95
C ILE A 9 -28.36 -43.16 -5.65
N GLY A 10 -29.64 -42.82 -5.53
CA GLY A 10 -30.10 -41.49 -5.14
C GLY A 10 -29.66 -41.09 -3.72
N GLN A 11 -29.78 -41.98 -2.74
CA GLN A 11 -29.30 -41.74 -1.38
C GLN A 11 -27.79 -41.50 -1.33
N VAL A 12 -27.01 -42.40 -1.94
CA VAL A 12 -25.54 -42.30 -1.97
C VAL A 12 -25.10 -41.05 -2.71
N GLY A 13 -25.70 -40.77 -3.88
CA GLY A 13 -25.41 -39.59 -4.68
C GLY A 13 -25.76 -38.28 -3.97
N THR A 14 -26.84 -38.25 -3.19
CA THR A 14 -27.23 -37.06 -2.42
C THR A 14 -26.24 -36.80 -1.27
N THR A 15 -25.83 -37.84 -0.54
CA THR A 15 -24.84 -37.68 0.54
C THR A 15 -23.49 -37.22 0.00
N ILE A 16 -23.01 -37.82 -1.09
CA ILE A 16 -21.76 -37.40 -1.75
C ILE A 16 -21.90 -35.98 -2.32
N GLY A 17 -23.03 -35.68 -2.96
CA GLY A 17 -23.31 -34.36 -3.53
C GLY A 17 -23.35 -33.25 -2.48
N ILE A 18 -24.01 -33.49 -1.34
CA ILE A 18 -24.01 -32.55 -0.21
C ILE A 18 -22.60 -32.40 0.36
N GLY A 19 -21.84 -33.50 0.48
CA GLY A 19 -20.46 -33.46 0.94
C GLY A 19 -19.56 -32.61 0.04
N LEU A 20 -19.65 -32.78 -1.28
CA LEU A 20 -18.89 -32.00 -2.26
C LEU A 20 -19.33 -30.54 -2.33
N LEU A 21 -20.64 -30.28 -2.22
CA LEU A 21 -21.17 -28.92 -2.16
C LEU A 21 -20.66 -28.20 -0.91
N PHE A 22 -20.66 -28.88 0.24
CA PHE A 22 -20.13 -28.34 1.49
C PHE A 22 -18.60 -28.14 1.42
N ASP A 23 -17.87 -29.08 0.84
CA ASP A 23 -16.41 -28.98 0.68
C ASP A 23 -16.02 -27.79 -0.21
N THR A 24 -16.70 -27.61 -1.33
CA THR A 24 -16.37 -26.51 -2.27
C THR A 24 -16.91 -25.16 -1.80
N LEU A 25 -18.11 -25.09 -1.21
CA LEU A 25 -18.71 -23.82 -0.80
C LEU A 25 -18.27 -23.38 0.59
N ILE A 26 -18.22 -24.28 1.58
CA ILE A 26 -17.89 -23.90 2.96
C ILE A 26 -16.41 -24.07 3.22
N VAL A 27 -15.87 -25.26 2.93
CA VAL A 27 -14.46 -25.57 3.26
C VAL A 27 -13.51 -24.77 2.37
N ARG A 28 -13.76 -24.71 1.06
CA ARG A 28 -12.87 -23.99 0.13
C ARG A 28 -13.04 -22.47 0.16
N ALA A 29 -14.26 -21.96 0.32
CA ALA A 29 -14.50 -20.51 0.29
C ALA A 29 -14.23 -19.81 1.63
N PHE A 30 -14.37 -20.50 2.77
CA PHE A 30 -14.19 -19.89 4.09
C PHE A 30 -13.10 -20.56 4.91
N LEU A 31 -13.15 -21.89 5.06
CA LEU A 31 -12.25 -22.59 5.97
C LEU A 31 -10.79 -22.54 5.48
N THR A 32 -10.58 -22.76 4.19
CA THR A 32 -9.25 -22.73 3.56
C THR A 32 -8.59 -21.35 3.64
N PRO A 33 -9.23 -20.23 3.22
CA PRO A 33 -8.63 -18.91 3.37
C PRO A 33 -8.50 -18.46 4.83
N ALA A 34 -9.41 -18.86 5.72
CA ALA A 34 -9.29 -18.56 7.15
C ALA A 34 -8.10 -19.28 7.81
N ILE A 35 -7.92 -20.58 7.51
CA ILE A 35 -6.78 -21.38 7.95
C ILE A 35 -5.49 -20.79 7.37
N ALA A 36 -5.46 -20.45 6.08
CA ALA A 36 -4.32 -19.80 5.46
C ALA A 36 -3.97 -18.46 6.13
N ALA A 37 -4.97 -17.64 6.50
CA ALA A 37 -4.76 -16.39 7.21
C ALA A 37 -4.27 -16.63 8.65
N LEU A 38 -4.77 -17.65 9.35
CA LEU A 38 -4.41 -17.97 10.73
C LEU A 38 -2.99 -18.57 10.84
N LEU A 39 -2.61 -19.47 9.94
CA LEU A 39 -1.23 -19.98 9.83
C LEU A 39 -0.26 -18.95 9.22
N GLY A 40 -0.80 -17.85 8.66
CA GLY A 40 -0.06 -16.67 8.26
C GLY A 40 0.99 -16.93 7.17
N ARG A 41 2.25 -16.58 7.46
CA ARG A 41 3.40 -16.58 6.54
C ARG A 41 3.76 -17.95 5.96
N TRP A 42 3.44 -19.05 6.65
CA TRP A 42 3.97 -20.38 6.32
C TRP A 42 3.18 -21.07 5.19
N PHE A 43 1.90 -20.73 4.99
CA PHE A 43 1.10 -21.19 3.85
C PHE A 43 1.40 -20.42 2.56
N TRP A 44 2.12 -19.28 2.64
CA TRP A 44 2.33 -18.35 1.52
C TRP A 44 3.58 -18.63 0.66
N TRP A 45 4.12 -19.85 0.71
CA TRP A 45 5.30 -20.18 -0.08
C TRP A 45 4.97 -20.34 -1.58
N PRO A 46 5.66 -19.67 -2.54
CA PRO A 46 6.73 -18.68 -2.43
C PRO A 46 6.30 -17.35 -3.07
N MET A 47 5.56 -16.50 -2.36
CA MET A 47 5.55 -15.09 -2.73
C MET A 47 6.47 -14.36 -1.73
N ILE A 48 7.61 -13.89 -2.22
CA ILE A 48 8.50 -13.01 -1.45
C ILE A 48 7.72 -11.71 -1.29
N VAL A 49 7.04 -11.51 -0.14
CA VAL A 49 6.57 -10.17 0.23
C VAL A 49 7.84 -9.35 0.42
N ARG A 50 8.28 -8.64 -0.61
CA ARG A 50 9.27 -7.58 -0.43
C ARG A 50 8.58 -6.55 0.47
N PRO A 51 9.07 -6.29 1.69
CA PRO A 51 8.51 -5.20 2.48
C PRO A 51 8.66 -3.95 1.63
N ARG A 52 7.52 -3.32 1.29
CA ARG A 52 7.51 -2.03 0.61
C ARG A 52 8.34 -1.10 1.49
N PRO A 53 9.47 -0.55 1.02
CA PRO A 53 10.24 0.37 1.85
C PRO A 53 9.30 1.49 2.26
N ALA A 54 9.11 1.65 3.57
CA ALA A 54 8.36 2.78 4.11
C ALA A 54 8.92 4.02 3.42
N SER A 55 8.05 4.77 2.73
CA SER A 55 8.44 5.98 2.03
C SER A 55 9.11 6.90 3.05
N ARG A 56 10.44 6.91 3.09
CA ARG A 56 11.25 7.84 3.87
C ARG A 56 11.25 9.24 3.23
N MET A 57 10.45 9.44 2.18
CA MET A 57 10.24 10.71 1.50
C MET A 57 8.86 11.25 1.84
N SER A 58 8.72 11.69 3.08
CA SER A 58 7.98 12.92 3.33
C SER A 58 8.80 13.67 4.37
N PRO A 59 9.69 14.57 3.95
CA PRO A 59 10.26 15.54 4.87
C PRO A 59 9.10 16.23 5.58
N PRO A 60 9.18 16.48 6.89
CA PRO A 60 8.25 17.40 7.54
C PRO A 60 8.34 18.70 6.76
N THR A 61 7.23 19.14 6.18
CA THR A 61 7.07 20.53 5.76
C THR A 61 7.19 21.35 7.04
N GLU A 62 8.41 21.70 7.40
CA GLU A 62 8.74 22.61 8.47
C GLU A 62 8.38 24.01 7.93
N PRO A 63 7.34 24.66 8.47
CA PRO A 63 6.97 26.00 8.04
C PRO A 63 8.15 26.92 8.38
N ARG A 64 8.75 27.48 7.33
CA ARG A 64 9.88 28.42 7.34
C ARG A 64 9.50 29.73 8.07
N SER A 65 9.26 29.64 9.37
CA SER A 65 8.88 30.71 10.29
C SER A 65 10.00 31.00 11.30
N LEU A 66 11.25 30.74 10.91
CA LEU A 66 12.44 31.02 11.72
C LEU A 66 13.61 31.55 10.88
N VAL A 67 13.34 32.35 9.83
CA VAL A 67 14.35 33.28 9.30
C VAL A 67 13.98 34.67 9.78
N ARG A 68 14.78 35.09 10.75
CA ARG A 68 14.61 36.26 11.61
C ARG A 68 14.48 37.59 10.85
N PRO A 69 13.81 38.56 11.48
CA PRO A 69 13.80 39.96 11.06
C PRO A 69 15.17 40.57 11.34
N THR A 70 16.03 40.60 10.31
CA THR A 70 17.27 41.41 10.31
C THR A 70 17.30 42.35 9.11
N LEU A 71 16.12 42.82 8.68
CA LEU A 71 15.97 43.97 7.79
C LEU A 71 16.00 45.27 8.60
N SER A 72 16.97 45.35 9.51
CA SER A 72 17.38 46.54 10.24
C SER A 72 18.86 46.78 9.92
N THR A 73 19.14 47.04 8.65
CA THR A 73 20.29 47.84 8.25
C THR A 73 19.70 49.10 7.67
N ASP A 74 19.55 50.09 8.56
CA ASP A 74 19.61 51.49 8.20
C ASP A 74 20.86 51.70 7.35
N GLU A 75 20.70 51.72 6.02
CA GLU A 75 21.68 52.33 5.12
C GLU A 75 21.10 53.65 4.60
N HIS A 76 20.94 54.58 5.54
CA HIS A 76 21.02 56.00 5.26
C HIS A 76 22.49 56.34 5.00
N SER A 77 22.90 56.23 3.73
CA SER A 77 24.04 56.95 3.17
C SER A 77 23.80 57.08 1.66
N ASP A 78 22.82 57.88 1.26
CA ASP A 78 23.13 59.17 0.63
C ASP A 78 24.57 59.66 0.91
N ASP A 79 25.23 60.16 -0.14
CA ASP A 79 26.57 60.78 -0.17
C ASP A 79 27.77 59.91 -0.61
N ALA A 80 27.72 59.43 -1.86
CA ALA A 80 28.89 59.49 -2.74
C ALA A 80 28.46 59.69 -4.20
N VAL A 81 28.10 60.94 -4.46
CA VAL A 81 28.04 61.58 -5.77
C VAL A 81 29.32 61.28 -6.58
N THR A 82 29.17 61.33 -7.91
CA THR A 82 30.18 61.63 -8.93
C THR A 82 30.94 60.49 -9.64
N VAL A 83 30.60 60.41 -10.94
CA VAL A 83 31.40 60.12 -12.15
C VAL A 83 31.74 58.68 -12.56
N SER A 84 31.18 58.36 -13.74
CA SER A 84 31.84 57.73 -14.89
C SER A 84 32.47 56.35 -14.73
N PHE A 85 32.08 55.43 -15.61
CA PHE A 85 32.67 55.38 -16.96
C PHE A 85 32.11 54.14 -17.70
N VAL A 86 31.24 54.39 -18.68
CA VAL A 86 30.82 53.38 -19.65
C VAL A 86 32.01 53.11 -20.58
N ARG A 87 32.55 51.89 -20.56
CA ARG A 87 33.46 51.40 -21.61
C ARG A 87 32.69 50.57 -22.63
N PRO A 88 32.73 50.90 -23.93
CA PRO A 88 32.31 49.99 -24.98
C PRO A 88 33.43 48.98 -25.24
N SER A 89 33.09 47.70 -25.27
CA SER A 89 33.98 46.64 -25.78
C SER A 89 33.60 46.33 -27.22
N VAL A 90 34.63 46.45 -28.07
CA VAL A 90 34.84 45.90 -29.43
C VAL A 90 33.81 44.91 -29.93
#